data_AF-A0A9X4NU28-F1
#
_entry.id   AF-A0A9X4NU28-F1
#
_cell.length_a   1.000
_cell.length_b   1.000
_cell.length_c   1.000
_cell.angle_alpha   90.00
_cell.angle_beta   90.00
_cell.angle_gamma   90.00
#
_symmetry.space_group_name_H-M   'P 1'
#
loop_
_entity.id
_entity.type
_entity.pdbx_description
1 polymer ?
#
loop_
_entity_poly.entity_id
_entity_poly.type
_entity_poly.pdbx_seq_one_letter_code
_entity_poly.pdbx_strand_id
1 'polypeptide(L)'
;MLYQIYETQRSVMEPFADLAEVASRLYSNPLLPLAQFPLAQRISAGYDLMHRLGKDYEKPVFGIHKVDVDGVDIAIHERVEIDKPFCELRRFKRFSDNTETLATLKGQPVVLIVAPLSGHYATLLRDTVRSMLKDHKVYITDWKNARLVPLSEGDFHLDDYVNYIQEFIRYLQKGYGNCHVMSVCQPTVPVLAAVSLMASRGETTPLSMTMMGGPIDASKSPTSVNNLATERSHSWFENNVIYRVPDSFPGAGRRVYPGFLQHSGFVAMNPGHHATSHYDYFQDLIKGDNSSAEIHRQFYDEYNAVLDMDAHYYLETIETVFQDFKLVNGTWDVKNEKGQLERVRPQDITHTALLTVEGELDDISGSGQTKAAHDLCTGIPKTHQMHYEAKGAGHYGIFSGRRWREMVCPVVKSFIHAHQPAAEALTSTSAAAAPQDVKAVPAKALAPKPVAKRSTKAAVKAKPTPAAPAATKTPSTAVARKTRQPV
;
A
#
# COMPACT_ATOMS: atom_id res chain seq x y z
N MET A 1 -23.68 -17.38 7.04
CA MET A 1 -24.33 -16.37 7.92
C MET A 1 -23.33 -15.54 8.73
N LEU A 2 -22.12 -16.02 9.04
CA LEU A 2 -21.17 -15.27 9.90
C LEU A 2 -20.89 -13.85 9.41
N TYR A 3 -20.63 -13.65 8.11
CA TYR A 3 -20.38 -12.31 7.56
C TYR A 3 -21.58 -11.37 7.74
N GLN A 4 -22.80 -11.83 7.45
CA GLN A 4 -24.01 -11.02 7.69
C GLN A 4 -24.21 -10.70 9.18
N ILE A 5 -23.95 -11.66 10.07
CA ILE A 5 -24.03 -11.44 11.52
C ILE A 5 -23.00 -10.39 11.96
N TYR A 6 -21.76 -10.52 11.48
CA TYR A 6 -20.68 -9.58 11.77
C TYR A 6 -21.02 -8.16 11.32
N GLU A 7 -21.48 -7.98 10.07
CA GLU A 7 -21.87 -6.66 9.55
C GLU A 7 -23.10 -6.08 10.27
N THR A 8 -24.05 -6.93 10.67
CA THR A 8 -25.21 -6.51 11.46
C THR A 8 -24.78 -6.05 12.85
N GLN A 9 -23.92 -6.81 13.54
CA GLN A 9 -23.37 -6.43 14.83
C GLN A 9 -22.57 -5.13 14.73
N ARG A 10 -21.72 -5.00 13.71
CA ARG A 10 -20.94 -3.79 13.42
C ARG A 10 -21.84 -2.56 13.25
N SER A 11 -22.85 -2.66 12.39
CA SER A 11 -23.79 -1.57 12.14
C SER A 11 -24.59 -1.16 13.38
N VAL A 12 -24.87 -2.10 14.28
CA VAL A 12 -25.52 -1.80 15.58
C VAL A 12 -24.55 -1.12 16.56
N MET A 13 -23.27 -1.46 16.52
CA MET A 13 -22.25 -0.92 17.43
C MET A 13 -21.72 0.46 17.02
N GLU A 14 -21.78 0.81 15.73
CA GLU A 14 -21.25 2.06 15.18
C GLU A 14 -21.72 3.34 15.92
N PRO A 15 -23.02 3.54 16.21
CA PRO A 15 -23.46 4.73 16.96
C PRO A 15 -22.88 4.81 18.38
N PHE A 16 -22.60 3.66 19.01
CA PHE A 16 -22.00 3.60 20.35
C PHE A 16 -20.49 3.90 20.30
N ALA A 17 -19.81 3.43 19.25
CA ALA A 17 -18.40 3.75 19.01
C ALA A 17 -18.22 5.25 18.78
N ASP A 18 -19.09 5.89 17.99
CA ASP A 18 -19.05 7.35 17.75
C ASP A 18 -19.32 8.14 19.04
N LEU A 19 -20.28 7.70 19.85
CA LEU A 19 -20.56 8.30 21.14
C LEU A 19 -19.35 8.19 22.10
N ALA A 20 -18.64 7.06 22.06
CA ALA A 20 -17.41 6.88 22.81
C ALA A 20 -16.30 7.85 22.36
N GLU A 21 -16.16 8.13 21.05
CA GLU A 21 -15.22 9.14 20.57
C GLU A 21 -15.55 10.53 21.11
N VAL A 22 -16.83 10.92 21.03
CA VAL A 22 -17.31 12.20 21.56
C VAL A 22 -17.02 12.30 23.05
N ALA A 23 -17.32 11.25 23.82
CA ALA A 23 -17.02 11.20 25.25
C ALA A 23 -15.52 11.35 25.52
N SER A 24 -14.66 10.63 24.78
CA SER A 24 -13.20 10.74 24.89
C SER A 24 -12.72 12.19 24.69
N ARG A 25 -13.24 12.89 23.67
CA ARG A 25 -12.91 14.29 23.38
C ARG A 25 -13.39 15.26 24.46
N LEU A 26 -14.56 15.01 25.06
CA LEU A 26 -15.08 15.85 26.14
C LEU A 26 -14.23 15.77 27.41
N TYR A 27 -13.71 14.58 27.76
CA TYR A 27 -12.85 14.38 28.93
C TYR A 27 -11.38 14.75 28.70
N SER A 28 -10.94 14.88 27.45
CA SER A 28 -9.56 15.32 27.11
C SER A 28 -9.43 16.80 26.76
N ASN A 29 -10.55 17.51 26.49
CA ASN A 29 -10.51 18.92 26.15
C ASN A 29 -10.27 19.80 27.40
N PRO A 30 -9.10 20.46 27.52
CA PRO A 30 -8.73 21.21 28.72
C PRO A 30 -9.62 22.43 28.99
N LEU A 31 -10.40 22.87 28.01
CA LEU A 31 -11.34 23.98 28.12
C LEU A 31 -12.66 23.59 28.78
N LEU A 32 -12.91 22.29 28.99
CA LEU A 32 -14.14 21.78 29.59
C LEU A 32 -13.92 21.41 31.07
N PRO A 33 -14.92 21.65 31.95
CA PRO A 33 -14.84 21.25 33.36
C PRO A 33 -14.62 19.75 33.56
N LEU A 34 -15.08 18.93 32.62
CA LEU A 34 -14.94 17.48 32.64
C LEU A 34 -13.48 17.02 32.57
N ALA A 35 -12.60 17.76 31.91
CA ALA A 35 -11.18 17.44 31.83
C ALA A 35 -10.40 17.75 33.11
N GLN A 36 -11.00 18.51 34.03
CA GLN A 36 -10.41 18.87 35.33
C GLN A 36 -10.74 17.86 36.43
N PHE A 37 -11.57 16.84 36.14
CA PHE A 37 -11.97 15.83 37.11
C PHE A 37 -10.79 14.88 37.42
N PRO A 38 -10.55 14.52 38.70
CA PRO A 38 -9.58 13.48 39.03
C PRO A 38 -9.97 12.18 38.31
N LEU A 39 -9.08 11.60 37.50
CA LEU A 39 -9.32 10.46 36.59
C LEU A 39 -9.89 10.81 35.20
N ALA A 40 -10.12 12.08 34.86
CA ALA A 40 -10.61 12.47 33.52
C ALA A 40 -9.75 11.87 32.38
N GLN A 41 -8.43 11.88 32.54
CA GLN A 41 -7.50 11.26 31.59
C GLN A 41 -7.73 9.73 31.44
N ARG A 42 -8.03 9.02 32.53
CA ARG A 42 -8.31 7.58 32.49
C ARG A 42 -9.68 7.29 31.86
N ILE A 43 -10.67 8.14 32.13
CA ILE A 43 -12.00 8.05 31.53
C ILE A 43 -11.92 8.32 30.02
N SER A 44 -11.19 9.36 29.62
CA SER A 44 -10.90 9.66 28.22
C SER A 44 -10.20 8.49 27.53
N ALA A 45 -9.11 7.96 28.10
CA ALA A 45 -8.40 6.81 27.55
C ALA A 45 -9.29 5.54 27.45
N GLY A 46 -10.19 5.31 28.41
CA GLY A 46 -11.14 4.21 28.37
C GLY A 46 -12.17 4.33 27.24
N TYR A 47 -12.72 5.54 27.04
CA TYR A 47 -13.62 5.82 25.91
C TYR A 47 -12.89 5.80 24.56
N ASP A 48 -11.64 6.27 24.50
CA ASP A 48 -10.79 6.17 23.30
C ASP A 48 -10.56 4.71 22.91
N LEU A 49 -10.25 3.85 23.90
CA LEU A 49 -10.12 2.41 23.69
C LEU A 49 -11.45 1.79 23.23
N MET A 50 -12.58 2.16 23.85
CA MET A 50 -13.90 1.66 23.48
C MET A 50 -14.30 2.05 22.04
N HIS A 51 -14.05 3.29 21.64
CA HIS A 51 -14.25 3.74 20.26
C HIS A 51 -13.40 2.92 19.30
N ARG A 52 -12.11 2.74 19.59
CA ARG A 52 -11.21 1.95 18.73
C ARG A 52 -11.61 0.48 18.60
N LEU A 53 -12.15 -0.13 19.65
CA LEU A 53 -12.66 -1.51 19.58
C LEU A 53 -13.96 -1.63 18.79
N GLY A 54 -14.76 -0.56 18.67
CA GLY A 54 -16.09 -0.59 18.06
C GLY A 54 -16.21 0.10 16.69
N LYS A 55 -15.22 0.91 16.29
CA LYS A 55 -15.28 1.68 15.04
C LYS A 55 -15.01 0.82 13.81
N ASP A 56 -15.54 1.25 12.67
CA ASP A 56 -15.11 0.74 11.36
C ASP A 56 -13.73 1.31 11.00
N TYR A 57 -12.94 0.52 10.29
CA TYR A 57 -11.63 0.91 9.81
C TYR A 57 -11.67 1.04 8.29
N GLU A 58 -11.86 2.28 7.83
CA GLU A 58 -11.80 2.60 6.41
C GLU A 58 -10.40 2.42 5.84
N LYS A 59 -10.30 2.37 4.50
CA LYS A 59 -9.03 2.32 3.79
C LYS A 59 -8.17 3.54 4.18
N PRO A 60 -6.97 3.35 4.76
CA PRO A 60 -6.10 4.46 5.12
C PRO A 60 -5.59 5.17 3.86
N VAL A 61 -5.25 6.45 4.00
CA VAL A 61 -4.51 7.19 2.96
C VAL A 61 -3.00 7.03 3.15
N PHE A 62 -2.22 7.13 2.07
CA PHE A 62 -0.76 7.17 2.20
C PHE A 62 -0.30 8.45 2.90
N GLY A 63 -0.95 9.59 2.68
CA GLY A 63 -0.66 10.83 3.44
C GLY A 63 0.79 11.32 3.29
N ILE A 64 1.46 10.98 2.18
CA ILE A 64 2.82 11.44 1.88
C ILE A 64 2.70 12.72 1.06
N HIS A 65 2.75 13.87 1.73
CA HIS A 65 2.65 15.18 1.08
C HIS A 65 4.01 15.81 0.77
N LYS A 66 5.05 15.43 1.53
CA LYS A 66 6.41 15.93 1.37
C LYS A 66 7.43 14.85 1.72
N VAL A 67 8.59 14.90 1.07
CA VAL A 67 9.77 14.09 1.40
C VAL A 67 10.99 14.99 1.35
N ASP A 68 11.83 14.90 2.38
CA ASP A 68 13.14 15.54 2.43
C ASP A 68 14.14 14.79 1.53
N VAL A 69 14.72 15.51 0.57
CA VAL A 69 15.77 15.07 -0.34
C VAL A 69 16.93 16.06 -0.23
N ASP A 70 18.02 15.63 0.43
CA ASP A 70 19.23 16.44 0.64
C ASP A 70 18.97 17.82 1.28
N GLY A 71 18.06 17.89 2.24
CA GLY A 71 17.68 19.14 2.93
C GLY A 71 16.66 20.00 2.15
N VAL A 72 16.19 19.53 0.99
CA VAL A 72 15.14 20.18 0.20
C VAL A 72 13.83 19.43 0.37
N ASP A 73 12.80 20.13 0.84
CA ASP A 73 11.44 19.62 0.92
C ASP A 73 10.83 19.48 -0.49
N ILE A 74 10.64 18.24 -0.94
CA ILE A 74 10.00 17.91 -2.21
C ILE A 74 8.53 17.64 -1.98
N ALA A 75 7.67 18.38 -2.69
CA ALA A 75 6.22 18.15 -2.65
C ALA A 75 5.86 16.86 -3.40
N ILE A 76 4.97 16.06 -2.81
CA ILE A 76 4.51 14.79 -3.35
C ILE A 76 3.03 14.90 -3.71
N HIS A 77 2.69 14.50 -4.93
CA HIS A 77 1.32 14.34 -5.39
C HIS A 77 1.05 12.89 -5.76
N GLU A 78 0.11 12.29 -5.06
CA GLU A 78 -0.38 10.94 -5.29
C GLU A 78 -1.45 10.95 -6.38
N ARG A 79 -1.33 10.05 -7.38
CA ARG A 79 -2.33 9.91 -8.45
C ARG A 79 -2.46 8.47 -8.94
N VAL A 80 -3.64 8.12 -9.43
CA VAL A 80 -3.90 6.85 -10.11
C VAL A 80 -3.43 6.97 -11.56
N GLU A 81 -2.63 6.01 -12.02
CA GLU A 81 -2.09 5.94 -13.38
C GLU A 81 -2.84 4.92 -14.23
N ILE A 82 -3.18 3.77 -13.62
CA ILE A 82 -4.01 2.73 -14.22
C ILE A 82 -5.03 2.33 -13.16
N ASP A 83 -6.30 2.30 -13.57
CA ASP A 83 -7.42 1.92 -12.72
C ASP A 83 -8.03 0.62 -13.25
N LYS A 84 -7.78 -0.49 -12.55
CA LYS A 84 -8.34 -1.81 -12.86
C LYS A 84 -9.41 -2.21 -11.85
N PRO A 85 -10.28 -3.18 -12.18
CA PRO A 85 -11.36 -3.57 -11.27
C PRO A 85 -10.89 -3.98 -9.86
N PHE A 86 -9.75 -4.67 -9.76
CA PHE A 86 -9.22 -5.15 -8.47
C PHE A 86 -7.95 -4.43 -7.99
N CYS A 87 -7.40 -3.49 -8.76
CA CYS A 87 -6.13 -2.85 -8.42
C CYS A 87 -5.98 -1.47 -9.06
N GLU A 88 -5.44 -0.51 -8.31
CA GLU A 88 -4.94 0.75 -8.86
C GLU A 88 -3.41 0.70 -8.94
N LEU A 89 -2.84 1.08 -10.08
CA LEU A 89 -1.43 1.45 -10.15
C LEU A 89 -1.32 2.92 -9.76
N ARG A 90 -0.69 3.20 -8.62
CA ARG A 90 -0.60 4.57 -8.07
C ARG A 90 0.82 5.09 -8.19
N ARG A 91 0.96 6.38 -8.49
CA ARG A 91 2.23 7.08 -8.62
C ARG A 91 2.33 8.21 -7.62
N PHE A 92 3.50 8.32 -7.01
CA PHE A 92 3.87 9.45 -6.16
C PHE A 92 4.79 10.38 -6.95
N LYS A 93 4.19 11.39 -7.58
CA LYS A 93 4.93 12.35 -8.40
C LYS A 93 5.57 13.42 -7.52
N ARG A 94 6.87 13.63 -7.74
CA ARG A 94 7.72 14.59 -7.02
C ARG A 94 7.75 15.93 -7.76
N PHE A 95 7.59 17.02 -7.02
CA PHE A 95 7.64 18.39 -7.52
C PHE A 95 8.64 19.22 -6.72
N SER A 96 9.44 19.99 -7.43
CA SER A 96 10.39 20.95 -6.87
C SER A 96 10.48 22.15 -7.81
N ASP A 97 10.51 23.35 -7.22
CA ASP A 97 10.75 24.59 -7.94
C ASP A 97 12.26 24.86 -8.15
N ASN A 98 13.12 24.04 -7.52
CA ASN A 98 14.57 24.06 -7.76
C ASN A 98 14.91 23.27 -9.04
N THR A 99 15.48 23.95 -10.03
CA THR A 99 15.86 23.38 -11.33
C THR A 99 16.91 22.29 -11.26
N GLU A 100 17.91 22.40 -10.38
CA GLU A 100 18.95 21.38 -10.19
C GLU A 100 18.35 20.12 -9.59
N THR A 101 17.54 20.27 -8.54
CA THR A 101 16.81 19.16 -7.92
C THR A 101 15.89 18.50 -8.94
N LEU A 102 15.17 19.27 -9.76
CA LEU A 102 14.30 18.73 -10.79
C LEU A 102 15.07 17.91 -11.85
N ALA A 103 16.27 18.34 -12.24
CA ALA A 103 17.13 17.59 -13.15
C ALA A 103 17.53 16.23 -12.55
N THR A 104 17.96 16.22 -11.29
CA THR A 104 18.28 14.98 -10.55
C THR A 104 17.07 14.04 -10.48
N LEU A 105 15.90 14.55 -10.07
CA LEU A 105 14.68 13.75 -9.93
C LEU A 105 14.23 13.13 -11.26
N LYS A 106 14.51 13.78 -12.40
CA LYS A 106 14.20 13.26 -13.74
C LYS A 106 15.11 12.09 -14.13
N GLY A 107 16.38 12.10 -13.73
CA GLY A 107 17.34 11.04 -14.04
C GLY A 107 17.21 9.78 -13.17
N GLN A 108 16.55 9.89 -12.02
CA GLN A 108 16.45 8.79 -11.06
C GLN A 108 15.67 7.56 -11.56
N PRO A 109 16.01 6.34 -11.13
CA PRO A 109 15.35 5.10 -11.57
C PRO A 109 13.84 5.08 -11.28
N VAL A 110 13.09 4.33 -12.09
CA VAL A 110 11.67 4.03 -11.81
C VAL A 110 11.55 2.67 -11.12
N VAL A 111 10.75 2.63 -10.05
CA VAL A 111 10.52 1.43 -9.25
C VAL A 111 9.03 1.14 -9.15
N LEU A 112 8.65 -0.07 -9.53
CA LEU A 112 7.34 -0.67 -9.24
C LEU A 112 7.42 -1.42 -7.91
N ILE A 113 6.71 -0.93 -6.91
CA ILE A 113 6.50 -1.62 -5.64
C ILE A 113 5.22 -2.43 -5.76
N VAL A 114 5.31 -3.74 -5.58
CA VAL A 114 4.17 -4.65 -5.57
C VAL A 114 3.82 -4.93 -4.12
N ALA A 115 2.74 -4.30 -3.66
CA ALA A 115 2.21 -4.45 -2.31
C ALA A 115 1.46 -5.78 -2.17
N PRO A 116 1.44 -6.38 -0.97
CA PRO A 116 0.73 -7.62 -0.75
C PRO A 116 -0.78 -7.47 -0.86
N LEU A 117 -1.43 -8.48 -1.44
CA LEU A 117 -2.87 -8.71 -1.32
C LEU A 117 -3.07 -9.84 -0.30
N SER A 118 -2.90 -9.50 0.98
CA SER A 118 -2.97 -10.41 2.12
C SER A 118 -3.80 -9.81 3.26
N GLY A 119 -4.96 -9.24 2.90
CA GLY A 119 -5.92 -8.69 3.85
C GLY A 119 -5.65 -7.27 4.34
N HIS A 120 -4.58 -6.60 3.90
CA HIS A 120 -4.26 -5.22 4.27
C HIS A 120 -4.06 -4.35 3.03
N TYR A 121 -4.28 -3.03 3.18
CA TYR A 121 -4.06 -2.07 2.11
C TYR A 121 -2.57 -1.76 1.89
N ALA A 122 -2.24 -1.27 0.69
CA ALA A 122 -0.87 -0.93 0.31
C ALA A 122 -0.23 0.17 1.18
N THR A 123 -1.03 0.89 1.97
CA THR A 123 -0.56 1.86 2.98
C THR A 123 0.33 1.23 4.04
N LEU A 124 0.28 -0.09 4.24
CA LEU A 124 1.24 -0.78 5.10
C LEU A 124 2.69 -0.57 4.65
N LEU A 125 2.91 -0.32 3.36
CA LEU A 125 4.20 0.04 2.78
C LEU A 125 4.44 1.56 2.74
N ARG A 126 3.73 2.38 3.53
CA ARG A 126 3.91 3.84 3.53
C ARG A 126 5.35 4.25 3.85
N ASP A 127 6.00 3.61 4.83
CA ASP A 127 7.40 3.90 5.18
C ASP A 127 8.37 3.46 4.07
N THR A 128 8.06 2.35 3.40
CA THR A 128 8.75 1.89 2.20
C THR A 128 8.67 2.93 1.09
N VAL A 129 7.45 3.37 0.73
CA VAL A 129 7.20 4.38 -0.31
C VAL A 129 7.92 5.68 0.03
N ARG A 130 7.81 6.15 1.28
CA ARG A 130 8.45 7.39 1.76
C ARG A 130 9.98 7.31 1.64
N SER A 131 10.57 6.16 2.00
CA SER A 131 12.03 5.96 1.94
C SER A 131 12.53 5.87 0.50
N MET A 132 11.80 5.18 -0.38
CA MET A 132 12.16 5.03 -1.79
C MET A 132 12.01 6.32 -2.59
N LEU A 133 11.04 7.17 -2.22
CA LEU A 133 10.79 8.46 -2.88
C LEU A 133 11.97 9.44 -2.83
N LYS A 134 12.94 9.23 -1.94
CA LYS A 134 14.16 10.05 -1.90
C LYS A 134 14.97 9.93 -3.20
N ASP A 135 15.07 8.71 -3.74
CA ASP A 135 16.01 8.39 -4.81
C ASP A 135 15.35 7.80 -6.06
N HIS A 136 14.03 7.60 -6.06
CA HIS A 136 13.32 6.84 -7.09
C HIS A 136 12.00 7.47 -7.51
N LYS A 137 11.61 7.27 -8.76
CA LYS A 137 10.23 7.47 -9.23
C LYS A 137 9.40 6.27 -8.78
N VAL A 138 8.55 6.45 -7.77
CA VAL A 138 7.82 5.34 -7.12
C VAL A 138 6.43 5.16 -7.70
N TYR A 139 6.15 3.92 -8.10
CA TYR A 139 4.83 3.40 -8.41
C TYR A 139 4.51 2.26 -7.44
N ILE A 140 3.25 2.10 -7.04
CA ILE A 140 2.81 1.01 -6.16
C ILE A 140 1.49 0.41 -6.64
N THR A 141 1.34 -0.90 -6.51
CA THR A 141 0.03 -1.58 -6.64
C THR A 141 -0.80 -1.35 -5.38
N ASP A 142 -2.02 -0.88 -5.54
CA ASP A 142 -2.96 -0.64 -4.44
C ASP A 142 -4.25 -1.43 -4.70
N TRP A 143 -4.35 -2.59 -4.05
CA TRP A 143 -5.46 -3.52 -4.26
C TRP A 143 -6.78 -3.00 -3.70
N LYS A 144 -7.85 -3.26 -4.44
CA LYS A 144 -9.21 -2.88 -4.04
C LYS A 144 -9.81 -3.98 -3.18
N ASN A 145 -10.62 -3.56 -2.21
CA ASN A 145 -11.40 -4.48 -1.39
C ASN A 145 -12.45 -5.17 -2.25
N ALA A 146 -12.40 -6.50 -2.34
CA ALA A 146 -13.28 -7.28 -3.24
C ALA A 146 -14.77 -7.06 -2.93
N ARG A 147 -15.15 -6.71 -1.68
CA ARG A 147 -16.54 -6.38 -1.34
C ARG A 147 -17.07 -5.15 -2.07
N LEU A 148 -16.18 -4.27 -2.53
CA LEU A 148 -16.53 -3.06 -3.28
C LEU A 148 -16.48 -3.25 -4.80
N VAL A 149 -16.12 -4.44 -5.30
CA VAL A 149 -16.01 -4.73 -6.73
C VAL A 149 -17.28 -5.46 -7.22
N PRO A 150 -18.11 -4.84 -8.09
CA PRO A 150 -19.33 -5.45 -8.60
C PRO A 150 -19.09 -6.79 -9.30
N LEU A 151 -20.08 -7.69 -9.30
CA LEU A 151 -19.99 -8.99 -9.99
C LEU A 151 -19.83 -8.84 -11.51
N SER A 152 -20.31 -7.74 -12.08
CA SER A 152 -20.16 -7.44 -13.51
C SER A 152 -18.71 -7.27 -13.95
N GLU A 153 -17.79 -7.01 -13.02
CA GLU A 153 -16.35 -6.90 -13.28
C GLU A 153 -15.62 -8.26 -13.33
N GLY A 154 -16.37 -9.36 -13.20
CA GLY A 154 -15.81 -10.73 -13.22
C GLY A 154 -15.17 -11.13 -11.89
N ASP A 155 -14.52 -12.29 -11.90
CA ASP A 155 -13.77 -12.81 -10.76
C ASP A 155 -12.29 -12.38 -10.82
N PHE A 156 -11.56 -12.56 -9.72
CA PHE A 156 -10.12 -12.28 -9.67
C PHE A 156 -9.36 -13.53 -9.26
N HIS A 157 -8.55 -14.03 -10.19
CA HIS A 157 -7.73 -15.22 -10.06
C HIS A 157 -6.26 -14.87 -9.78
N LEU A 158 -5.47 -15.87 -9.37
CA LEU A 158 -4.02 -15.72 -9.23
C LEU A 158 -3.36 -15.39 -10.59
N ASP A 159 -3.92 -15.91 -11.67
CA ASP A 159 -3.49 -15.59 -13.03
C ASP A 159 -3.69 -14.11 -13.38
N ASP A 160 -4.81 -13.52 -12.95
CA ASP A 160 -5.11 -12.09 -13.16
C ASP A 160 -4.11 -11.20 -12.43
N TYR A 161 -3.70 -11.60 -11.22
CA TYR A 161 -2.62 -10.93 -10.49
C TYR A 161 -1.35 -10.90 -11.33
N VAL A 162 -0.91 -12.07 -11.84
CA VAL A 162 0.29 -12.19 -12.67
C VAL A 162 0.18 -11.33 -13.93
N ASN A 163 -0.98 -11.33 -14.60
CA ASN A 163 -1.24 -10.52 -15.78
C ASN A 163 -1.19 -9.01 -15.47
N TYR A 164 -1.78 -8.55 -14.36
CA TYR A 164 -1.72 -7.15 -13.94
C TYR A 164 -0.27 -6.69 -13.70
N ILE A 165 0.56 -7.53 -13.07
CA ILE A 165 1.98 -7.20 -12.88
C ILE A 165 2.72 -7.06 -14.21
N GLN A 166 2.52 -7.99 -15.15
CA GLN A 166 3.14 -7.89 -16.47
C GLN A 166 2.71 -6.59 -17.20
N GLU A 167 1.43 -6.23 -17.12
CA GLU A 167 0.94 -4.98 -17.71
C GLU A 167 1.58 -3.74 -17.07
N PHE A 168 1.68 -3.70 -15.73
CA PHE A 168 2.30 -2.57 -15.03
C PHE A 168 3.78 -2.45 -15.35
N ILE A 169 4.51 -3.56 -15.45
CA ILE A 169 5.91 -3.58 -15.90
C ILE A 169 6.01 -3.01 -17.32
N ARG A 170 5.20 -3.52 -18.27
CA ARG A 170 5.17 -3.04 -19.65
C ARG A 170 4.84 -1.55 -19.73
N TYR A 171 3.89 -1.06 -18.93
CA TYR A 171 3.52 0.35 -18.86
C TYR A 171 4.71 1.24 -18.47
N LEU A 172 5.43 0.86 -17.40
CA LEU A 172 6.59 1.62 -16.95
C LEU A 172 7.74 1.55 -17.95
N GLN A 173 8.04 0.38 -18.51
CA GLN A 173 9.07 0.21 -19.53
C GLN A 173 8.75 1.01 -20.81
N LYS A 174 7.47 1.08 -21.22
CA LYS A 174 7.06 1.95 -22.33
C LYS A 174 7.30 3.43 -22.03
N GLY A 175 7.11 3.86 -20.77
CA GLY A 175 7.29 5.25 -20.35
C GLY A 175 8.74 5.66 -20.08
N TYR A 176 9.58 4.73 -19.61
CA TYR A 176 10.93 5.02 -19.11
C TYR A 176 12.05 4.21 -19.79
N GLY A 177 11.71 3.31 -20.71
CA GLY A 177 12.62 2.37 -21.37
C GLY A 177 12.97 1.13 -20.52
N ASN A 178 12.93 1.27 -19.20
CA ASN A 178 13.22 0.21 -18.23
C ASN A 178 12.44 0.44 -16.93
N CYS A 179 12.50 -0.53 -16.01
CA CYS A 179 12.09 -0.36 -14.63
C CYS A 179 12.79 -1.34 -13.70
N HIS A 180 12.70 -1.08 -12.40
CA HIS A 180 13.01 -2.04 -11.34
C HIS A 180 11.71 -2.46 -10.66
N VAL A 181 11.64 -3.71 -10.19
CA VAL A 181 10.48 -4.23 -9.46
C VAL A 181 10.89 -4.64 -8.05
N MET A 182 10.07 -4.29 -7.06
CA MET A 182 10.23 -4.69 -5.67
C MET A 182 8.93 -5.31 -5.17
N SER A 183 9.00 -6.51 -4.62
CA SER A 183 7.85 -7.27 -4.12
C SER A 183 8.06 -7.60 -2.65
N VAL A 184 7.01 -7.42 -1.84
CA VAL A 184 7.08 -7.55 -0.38
C VAL A 184 6.03 -8.55 0.10
N CYS A 185 6.44 -9.59 0.82
CA CYS A 185 5.58 -10.66 1.32
C CYS A 185 5.01 -11.54 0.19
N GLN A 186 3.72 -11.87 0.26
CA GLN A 186 2.95 -12.67 -0.70
C GLN A 186 3.25 -12.43 -2.20
N PRO A 187 3.43 -11.19 -2.71
CA PRO A 187 3.66 -10.91 -4.13
C PRO A 187 4.95 -11.48 -4.72
N THR A 188 5.92 -11.92 -3.92
CA THR A 188 7.19 -12.43 -4.47
C THR A 188 6.96 -13.57 -5.48
N VAL A 189 6.00 -14.45 -5.19
CA VAL A 189 5.62 -15.59 -6.03
C VAL A 189 5.00 -15.16 -7.37
N PRO A 190 3.87 -14.40 -7.41
CA PRO A 190 3.29 -13.97 -8.68
C PRO A 190 4.17 -12.98 -9.45
N VAL A 191 5.01 -12.18 -8.77
CA VAL A 191 5.98 -11.31 -9.46
C VAL A 191 7.08 -12.13 -10.13
N LEU A 192 7.62 -13.17 -9.47
CA LEU A 192 8.58 -14.07 -10.10
C LEU A 192 7.94 -14.77 -11.32
N ALA A 193 6.70 -15.21 -11.21
CA ALA A 193 5.98 -15.79 -12.35
C ALA A 193 5.79 -14.81 -13.50
N ALA A 194 5.37 -13.58 -13.21
CA ALA A 194 5.20 -12.53 -14.22
C ALA A 194 6.49 -12.29 -15.01
N VAL A 195 7.62 -12.10 -14.31
CA VAL A 195 8.93 -11.86 -14.95
C VAL A 195 9.41 -13.10 -15.70
N SER A 196 9.19 -14.31 -15.17
CA SER A 196 9.52 -15.57 -15.85
C SER A 196 8.79 -15.71 -17.17
N LEU A 197 7.48 -15.45 -17.20
CA LEU A 197 6.66 -15.54 -18.42
C LEU A 197 7.07 -14.50 -19.46
N MET A 198 7.37 -13.27 -19.02
CA MET A 198 7.92 -12.24 -19.91
C MET A 198 9.26 -12.70 -20.51
N ALA A 199 10.16 -13.27 -19.70
CA ALA A 199 11.44 -13.79 -20.16
C ALA A 199 11.28 -14.94 -21.17
N SER A 200 10.41 -15.92 -20.90
CA SER A 200 10.12 -17.04 -21.80
C SER A 200 9.59 -16.59 -23.17
N ARG A 201 8.88 -15.46 -23.22
CA ARG A 201 8.40 -14.86 -24.48
C ARG A 201 9.44 -14.00 -25.19
N GLY A 202 10.62 -13.79 -24.60
CA GLY A 202 11.65 -12.89 -25.12
C GLY A 202 11.27 -11.40 -24.99
N GLU A 203 10.35 -11.07 -24.09
CA GLU A 203 10.01 -9.67 -23.80
C GLU A 203 11.13 -9.00 -22.98
N THR A 204 11.21 -7.67 -23.05
CA THR A 204 12.08 -6.90 -22.14
C THR A 204 11.61 -7.10 -20.70
N THR A 205 12.49 -7.63 -19.85
CA THR A 205 12.25 -7.79 -18.41
C THR A 205 12.78 -6.59 -17.62
N PRO A 206 12.35 -6.40 -16.35
CA PRO A 206 12.91 -5.37 -15.47
C PRO A 206 14.42 -5.49 -15.33
N LEU A 207 15.13 -4.38 -15.09
CA LEU A 207 16.58 -4.39 -14.86
C LEU A 207 16.96 -5.16 -13.61
N SER A 208 16.14 -5.03 -12.56
CA SER A 208 16.28 -5.82 -11.35
C SER A 208 14.92 -6.16 -10.74
N MET A 209 14.91 -7.27 -10.00
CA MET A 209 13.81 -7.70 -9.14
C MET A 209 14.30 -7.89 -7.71
N THR A 210 13.64 -7.23 -6.77
CA THR A 210 13.85 -7.37 -5.33
C THR A 210 12.67 -8.11 -4.72
N MET A 211 12.94 -9.21 -4.02
CA MET A 211 11.94 -10.07 -3.37
C MET A 211 12.19 -10.07 -1.87
N MET A 212 11.20 -9.68 -1.08
CA MET A 212 11.39 -9.43 0.35
C MET A 212 10.41 -10.24 1.18
N GLY A 213 10.93 -11.18 1.98
CA GLY A 213 10.19 -11.97 2.97
C GLY A 213 8.94 -12.62 2.40
N GLY A 214 9.03 -13.30 1.25
CA GLY A 214 7.90 -13.96 0.63
C GLY A 214 8.11 -15.46 0.40
N PRO A 215 7.02 -16.23 0.27
CA PRO A 215 7.04 -17.69 0.31
C PRO A 215 7.39 -18.32 -1.05
N ILE A 216 8.57 -18.03 -1.60
CA ILE A 216 9.00 -18.62 -2.89
C ILE A 216 9.07 -20.14 -2.79
N ASP A 217 9.65 -20.65 -1.69
CA ASP A 217 9.60 -22.06 -1.32
C ASP A 217 9.01 -22.21 0.10
N ALA A 218 7.70 -22.30 0.17
CA ALA A 218 6.95 -22.46 1.42
C ALA A 218 7.20 -23.79 2.15
N SER A 219 7.97 -24.73 1.57
CA SER A 219 8.33 -25.98 2.22
C SER A 219 9.55 -25.83 3.15
N LYS A 220 10.33 -24.75 2.99
CA LYS A 220 11.50 -24.46 3.82
C LYS A 220 11.10 -23.74 5.10
N SER A 221 11.68 -24.16 6.23
CA SER A 221 11.48 -23.55 7.56
C SER A 221 10.01 -23.20 7.84
N PRO A 222 9.09 -24.19 7.90
CA PRO A 222 7.66 -23.92 8.00
C PRO A 222 7.29 -23.08 9.23
N THR A 223 6.49 -22.05 9.03
CA THR A 223 5.90 -21.22 10.08
C THR A 223 4.48 -21.69 10.42
N SER A 224 3.82 -21.02 11.37
CA SER A 224 2.40 -21.28 11.68
C SER A 224 1.49 -21.11 10.47
N VAL A 225 1.84 -20.17 9.56
CA VAL A 225 1.12 -19.94 8.30
C VAL A 225 1.25 -21.17 7.38
N ASN A 226 2.47 -21.70 7.24
CA ASN A 226 2.72 -22.90 6.42
C ASN A 226 1.99 -24.14 6.98
N ASN A 227 2.01 -24.31 8.30
CA ASN A 227 1.35 -25.45 8.96
C ASN A 227 -0.17 -25.41 8.77
N LEU A 228 -0.80 -24.25 8.93
CA LEU A 228 -2.24 -24.12 8.69
C LEU A 228 -2.63 -24.54 7.26
N ALA A 229 -1.84 -24.12 6.27
CA ALA A 229 -2.09 -24.43 4.87
C ALA A 229 -1.90 -25.91 4.52
N THR A 230 -0.93 -26.58 5.15
CA THR A 230 -0.60 -27.99 4.88
C THR A 230 -1.43 -28.98 5.69
N GLU A 231 -1.89 -28.61 6.89
CA GLU A 231 -2.71 -29.47 7.77
C GLU A 231 -4.21 -29.48 7.38
N ARG A 232 -4.67 -28.48 6.63
CA ARG A 232 -6.07 -28.35 6.21
C ARG A 232 -6.21 -28.64 4.73
N SER A 233 -7.25 -29.40 4.36
CA SER A 233 -7.56 -29.65 2.96
C SER A 233 -8.01 -28.38 2.25
N HIS A 234 -7.83 -28.32 0.93
CA HIS A 234 -8.38 -27.23 0.11
C HIS A 234 -9.90 -27.01 0.35
N SER A 235 -10.66 -28.11 0.42
CA SER A 235 -12.10 -28.07 0.73
C SER A 235 -12.40 -27.53 2.12
N TRP A 236 -11.49 -27.66 3.08
CA TRP A 236 -11.66 -27.05 4.39
C TRP A 236 -11.63 -25.52 4.27
N PHE A 237 -10.67 -24.95 3.54
CA PHE A 237 -10.60 -23.50 3.30
C PHE A 237 -11.87 -23.01 2.60
N GLU A 238 -12.27 -23.68 1.52
CA GLU A 238 -13.46 -23.30 0.76
C GLU A 238 -14.73 -23.26 1.61
N ASN A 239 -14.90 -24.20 2.54
CA ASN A 239 -16.13 -24.30 3.34
C ASN A 239 -16.09 -23.50 4.65
N ASN A 240 -14.92 -23.15 5.17
CA ASN A 240 -14.79 -22.52 6.50
C ASN A 240 -14.45 -21.03 6.44
N VAL A 241 -13.71 -20.58 5.41
CA VAL A 241 -13.21 -19.20 5.34
C VAL A 241 -13.79 -18.37 4.20
N ILE A 242 -14.51 -18.99 3.25
CA ILE A 242 -15.14 -18.28 2.14
C ILE A 242 -16.59 -17.93 2.46
N TYR A 243 -16.93 -16.65 2.30
CA TYR A 243 -18.27 -16.11 2.54
C TYR A 243 -18.74 -15.30 1.34
N ARG A 244 -20.06 -15.06 1.28
CA ARG A 244 -20.63 -14.14 0.30
C ARG A 244 -20.70 -12.73 0.88
N VAL A 245 -20.32 -11.75 0.08
CA VAL A 245 -20.45 -10.33 0.40
C VAL A 245 -21.94 -9.99 0.62
N PRO A 246 -22.30 -9.28 1.71
CA PRO A 246 -23.68 -8.87 1.98
C PRO A 246 -24.24 -7.86 0.97
N ASP A 247 -25.57 -7.76 0.90
CA ASP A 247 -26.32 -6.91 -0.05
C ASP A 247 -26.07 -5.40 0.10
N SER A 248 -25.47 -4.98 1.22
CA SER A 248 -25.13 -3.59 1.50
C SER A 248 -23.92 -3.07 0.71
N PHE A 249 -23.16 -3.94 0.06
CA PHE A 249 -21.94 -3.57 -0.67
C PHE A 249 -22.09 -3.78 -2.19
N PRO A 250 -21.34 -3.02 -3.03
CA PRO A 250 -21.37 -3.19 -4.48
C PRO A 250 -21.06 -4.60 -4.98
N GLY A 251 -20.20 -5.34 -4.27
CA GLY A 251 -19.84 -6.73 -4.57
C GLY A 251 -20.83 -7.78 -4.04
N ALA A 252 -22.05 -7.41 -3.66
CA ALA A 252 -23.07 -8.30 -3.11
C ALA A 252 -23.16 -9.67 -3.82
N GLY A 253 -23.01 -10.75 -3.06
CA GLY A 253 -23.04 -12.12 -3.56
C GLY A 253 -21.67 -12.68 -4.01
N ARG A 254 -20.65 -11.85 -4.20
CA ARG A 254 -19.27 -12.27 -4.51
C ARG A 254 -18.73 -13.15 -3.41
N ARG A 255 -18.02 -14.22 -3.78
CA ARG A 255 -17.32 -15.09 -2.84
C ARG A 255 -15.99 -14.46 -2.47
N VAL A 256 -15.75 -14.28 -1.18
CA VAL A 256 -14.54 -13.66 -0.66
C VAL A 256 -14.03 -14.39 0.58
N TYR A 257 -12.73 -14.28 0.84
CA TYR A 257 -12.17 -14.47 2.17
C TYR A 257 -12.24 -13.11 2.91
N PRO A 258 -13.14 -12.94 3.90
CA PRO A 258 -13.36 -11.64 4.51
C PRO A 258 -12.15 -11.14 5.30
N GLY A 259 -11.86 -9.84 5.22
CA GLY A 259 -10.73 -9.21 5.91
C GLY A 259 -10.80 -9.37 7.44
N PHE A 260 -12.00 -9.31 8.02
CA PHE A 260 -12.17 -9.48 9.48
C PHE A 260 -11.78 -10.91 9.92
N LEU A 261 -12.06 -11.92 9.09
CA LEU A 261 -11.75 -13.30 9.40
C LEU A 261 -10.24 -13.55 9.27
N GLN A 262 -9.62 -12.97 8.24
CA GLN A 262 -8.16 -12.95 8.07
C GLN A 262 -7.47 -12.37 9.30
N HIS A 263 -7.89 -11.18 9.73
CA HIS A 263 -7.33 -10.50 10.89
C HIS A 263 -7.53 -11.31 12.17
N SER A 264 -8.73 -11.88 12.39
CA SER A 264 -8.99 -12.73 13.56
C SER A 264 -8.10 -13.99 13.58
N GLY A 265 -7.80 -14.57 12.41
CA GLY A 265 -6.88 -15.69 12.27
C GLY A 265 -5.45 -15.32 12.64
N PHE A 266 -4.95 -14.18 12.18
CA PHE A 266 -3.61 -13.68 12.54
C PHE A 266 -3.50 -13.32 14.02
N VAL A 267 -4.50 -12.64 14.58
CA VAL A 267 -4.52 -12.32 16.02
C VAL A 267 -4.55 -13.59 16.87
N ALA A 268 -5.31 -14.60 16.45
CA ALA A 268 -5.38 -15.90 17.11
C ALA A 268 -4.09 -16.72 17.01
N MET A 269 -3.24 -16.48 16.00
CA MET A 269 -1.91 -17.09 15.89
C MET A 269 -0.90 -16.52 16.87
N ASN A 270 -1.07 -15.27 17.33
CA ASN A 270 -0.16 -14.59 18.28
C ASN A 270 -0.90 -13.82 19.41
N PRO A 271 -1.82 -14.45 20.17
CA PRO A 271 -2.76 -13.75 21.06
C PRO A 271 -2.07 -13.02 22.22
N GLY A 272 -0.94 -13.55 22.73
CA GLY A 272 -0.17 -12.93 23.82
C GLY A 272 0.51 -11.62 23.41
N HIS A 273 1.01 -11.52 22.18
CA HIS A 273 1.64 -10.30 21.67
C HIS A 273 0.61 -9.18 21.43
N HIS A 274 -0.58 -9.52 20.92
CA HIS A 274 -1.65 -8.54 20.71
C HIS A 274 -2.26 -8.04 22.03
N ALA A 275 -2.51 -8.91 23.00
CA ALA A 275 -3.00 -8.50 24.32
C ALA A 275 -2.00 -7.57 25.06
N THR A 276 -0.70 -7.89 24.97
CA THR A 276 0.37 -7.04 25.54
C THR A 276 0.42 -5.68 24.84
N SER A 277 0.29 -5.65 23.51
CA SER A 277 0.36 -4.41 22.74
C SER A 277 -0.85 -3.48 22.95
N HIS A 278 -2.06 -4.01 23.17
CA HIS A 278 -3.22 -3.22 23.59
C HIS A 278 -3.08 -2.68 25.03
N TYR A 279 -2.43 -3.45 25.91
CA TYR A 279 -2.13 -3.02 27.27
C TYR A 279 -1.06 -1.91 27.30
N ASP A 280 0.02 -2.06 26.53
CA ASP A 280 1.08 -1.06 26.39
C ASP A 280 0.52 0.25 25.80
N TYR A 281 -0.35 0.16 24.80
CA TYR A 281 -1.09 1.30 24.25
C TYR A 281 -1.87 2.08 25.31
N PHE A 282 -2.64 1.36 26.14
CA PHE A 282 -3.41 1.97 27.23
C PHE A 282 -2.50 2.64 28.27
N GLN A 283 -1.34 2.04 28.58
CA GLN A 283 -0.35 2.62 29.48
C GLN A 283 0.27 3.89 28.91
N ASP A 284 0.57 3.94 27.62
CA ASP A 284 1.18 5.12 26.96
C ASP A 284 0.21 6.30 26.90
N LEU A 285 -1.09 6.06 26.69
CA LEU A 285 -2.15 7.09 26.79
C LEU A 285 -2.26 7.68 28.21
N ILE A 286 -2.10 6.85 29.24
CA ILE A 286 -2.13 7.31 30.64
C ILE A 286 -0.87 8.12 30.98
N LYS A 287 0.28 7.76 30.42
CA LYS A 287 1.55 8.48 30.64
C LYS A 287 1.62 9.83 29.92
N GLY A 288 0.75 10.06 28.92
CA GLY A 288 0.72 11.31 28.16
C GLY A 288 1.86 11.46 27.15
N ASP A 289 2.53 10.36 26.78
CA ASP A 289 3.52 10.34 25.69
C ASP A 289 2.78 10.27 24.34
N ASN A 290 2.26 11.41 23.90
CA ASN A 290 1.47 11.49 22.68
C ASN A 290 2.25 11.07 21.42
N SER A 291 3.59 11.15 21.43
CA SER A 291 4.41 10.84 20.25
C SER A 291 4.52 9.33 19.98
N SER A 292 4.69 8.52 21.02
CA SER A 292 4.66 7.06 20.92
C SER A 292 3.24 6.54 20.72
N ALA A 293 2.26 7.16 21.39
CA ALA A 293 0.85 6.83 21.23
C ALA A 293 0.33 7.10 19.81
N GLU A 294 0.71 8.20 19.13
CA GLU A 294 0.28 8.48 17.76
C GLU A 294 0.85 7.51 16.72
N ILE A 295 2.13 7.12 16.86
CA ILE A 295 2.75 6.11 15.99
C ILE A 295 2.07 4.75 16.19
N HIS A 296 1.83 4.37 17.44
CA HIS A 296 1.08 3.16 17.78
C HIS A 296 -0.36 3.22 17.25
N ARG A 297 -1.01 4.38 17.36
CA ARG A 297 -2.36 4.60 16.81
C ARG A 297 -2.40 4.36 15.30
N GLN A 298 -1.53 5.02 14.54
CA GLN A 298 -1.50 4.91 13.07
C GLN A 298 -1.22 3.48 12.62
N PHE A 299 -0.27 2.80 13.27
CA PHE A 299 0.02 1.40 12.98
C PHE A 299 -1.21 0.50 13.19
N TYR A 300 -1.93 0.64 14.31
CA TYR A 300 -3.12 -0.17 14.57
C TYR A 300 -4.32 0.23 13.71
N ASP A 301 -4.46 1.51 13.34
CA ASP A 301 -5.48 1.92 12.38
C ASP A 301 -5.23 1.28 11.00
N GLU A 302 -3.97 1.18 10.57
CA GLU A 302 -3.60 0.43 9.35
C GLU A 302 -3.77 -1.08 9.49
N TYR A 303 -3.39 -1.63 10.62
CA TYR A 303 -3.44 -3.07 10.88
C TYR A 303 -4.88 -3.58 11.00
N ASN A 304 -5.79 -2.76 11.52
CA ASN A 304 -7.21 -3.09 11.62
C ASN A 304 -7.99 -2.75 10.33
N ALA A 305 -7.42 -1.91 9.45
CA ALA A 305 -8.01 -1.61 8.15
C ALA A 305 -7.76 -2.74 7.16
N VAL A 306 -8.68 -3.69 7.18
CA VAL A 306 -8.59 -4.94 6.42
C VAL A 306 -9.41 -4.89 5.13
N LEU A 307 -9.05 -5.74 4.18
CA LEU A 307 -9.78 -5.89 2.92
C LEU A 307 -10.17 -7.34 2.66
N ASP A 308 -11.28 -7.52 1.95
CA ASP A 308 -11.73 -8.82 1.47
C ASP A 308 -10.97 -9.21 0.20
N MET A 309 -10.55 -10.47 0.13
CA MET A 309 -9.90 -11.04 -1.06
C MET A 309 -10.89 -11.89 -1.83
N ASP A 310 -10.85 -11.85 -3.17
CA ASP A 310 -11.67 -12.74 -3.99
C ASP A 310 -11.34 -14.22 -3.68
N ALA A 311 -12.37 -15.06 -3.63
CA ALA A 311 -12.21 -16.46 -3.26
C ALA A 311 -11.33 -17.23 -4.22
N HIS A 312 -11.39 -16.95 -5.53
CA HIS A 312 -10.60 -17.67 -6.52
C HIS A 312 -9.10 -17.42 -6.30
N TYR A 313 -8.70 -16.16 -6.29
CA TYR A 313 -7.33 -15.75 -5.97
C TYR A 313 -6.81 -16.37 -4.65
N TYR A 314 -7.60 -16.32 -3.57
CA TYR A 314 -7.16 -16.86 -2.28
C TYR A 314 -6.96 -18.37 -2.32
N LEU A 315 -7.96 -19.10 -2.81
CA LEU A 315 -7.94 -20.57 -2.86
C LEU A 315 -6.84 -21.08 -3.80
N GLU A 316 -6.69 -20.46 -4.97
CA GLU A 316 -5.61 -20.77 -5.92
C GLU A 316 -4.24 -20.47 -5.35
N THR A 317 -4.10 -19.43 -4.53
CA THR A 317 -2.84 -19.13 -3.81
C THR A 317 -2.52 -20.22 -2.80
N ILE A 318 -3.50 -20.69 -2.01
CA ILE A 318 -3.29 -21.79 -1.05
C ILE A 318 -2.84 -23.05 -1.79
N GLU A 319 -3.57 -23.46 -2.83
CA GLU A 319 -3.25 -24.64 -3.62
C GLU A 319 -1.85 -24.51 -4.26
N THR A 320 -1.63 -23.43 -5.02
CA THR A 320 -0.43 -23.26 -5.85
C THR A 320 0.84 -23.05 -5.03
N VAL A 321 0.76 -22.23 -3.97
CA VAL A 321 1.95 -21.77 -3.24
C VAL A 321 2.23 -22.62 -2.02
N PHE A 322 1.19 -22.99 -1.26
CA PHE A 322 1.37 -23.58 0.07
C PHE A 322 1.06 -25.08 0.15
N GLN A 323 0.38 -25.67 -0.85
CA GLN A 323 0.05 -27.10 -0.85
C GLN A 323 0.82 -27.86 -1.95
N ASP A 324 0.67 -27.45 -3.20
CA ASP A 324 1.26 -28.13 -4.35
C ASP A 324 2.67 -27.62 -4.68
N PHE A 325 3.06 -26.47 -4.12
CA PHE A 325 4.35 -25.81 -4.34
C PHE A 325 4.70 -25.72 -5.84
N LYS A 326 3.72 -25.37 -6.68
CA LYS A 326 3.81 -25.53 -8.14
C LYS A 326 4.98 -24.77 -8.78
N LEU A 327 5.38 -23.63 -8.18
CA LEU A 327 6.51 -22.83 -8.66
C LEU A 327 7.84 -23.59 -8.52
N VAL A 328 8.16 -24.10 -7.32
CA VAL A 328 9.42 -24.82 -7.07
C VAL A 328 9.44 -26.19 -7.74
N ASN A 329 8.27 -26.80 -7.91
CA ASN A 329 8.12 -28.06 -8.63
C ASN A 329 8.15 -27.89 -10.17
N GLY A 330 8.17 -26.65 -10.68
CA GLY A 330 8.18 -26.38 -12.12
C GLY A 330 6.91 -26.83 -12.84
N THR A 331 5.79 -26.94 -12.13
CA THR A 331 4.48 -27.41 -12.62
C THR A 331 3.44 -26.29 -12.73
N TRP A 332 3.81 -25.04 -12.40
CA TRP A 332 2.87 -23.92 -12.44
C TRP A 332 2.66 -23.41 -13.87
N ASP A 333 1.44 -23.60 -14.38
CA ASP A 333 0.95 -22.96 -15.60
C ASP A 333 0.04 -21.78 -15.24
N VAL A 334 0.24 -20.63 -15.89
CA VAL A 334 -0.58 -19.41 -15.73
C VAL A 334 -1.38 -19.17 -16.99
N LYS A 335 -2.68 -18.87 -16.86
CA LYS A 335 -3.50 -18.43 -17.99
C LYS A 335 -3.25 -16.95 -18.30
N ASN A 336 -2.84 -16.66 -19.53
CA ASN A 336 -2.70 -15.27 -19.97
C ASN A 336 -4.04 -14.61 -20.34
N GLU A 337 -4.01 -13.31 -20.64
CA GLU A 337 -5.17 -12.51 -21.04
C GLU A 337 -5.93 -13.05 -22.26
N LYS A 338 -5.31 -13.91 -23.08
CA LYS A 338 -5.93 -14.57 -24.25
C LYS A 338 -6.49 -15.95 -23.92
N GLY A 339 -6.43 -16.38 -22.66
CA GLY A 339 -6.90 -17.67 -22.20
C GLY A 339 -5.93 -18.83 -22.43
N GLN A 340 -4.69 -18.58 -22.85
CA GLN A 340 -3.69 -19.61 -23.13
C GLN A 340 -2.86 -19.91 -21.87
N LEU A 341 -2.63 -21.20 -21.60
CA LEU A 341 -1.77 -21.65 -20.50
C LEU A 341 -0.31 -21.53 -20.89
N GLU A 342 0.49 -20.95 -20.01
CA GLU A 342 1.94 -20.80 -20.18
C GLU A 342 2.69 -21.24 -18.93
N ARG A 343 3.72 -22.05 -19.14
CA ARG A 343 4.56 -22.57 -18.06
C ARG A 343 5.44 -21.47 -17.49
N VAL A 344 5.38 -21.29 -16.18
CA VAL A 344 6.30 -20.45 -15.43
C VAL A 344 7.69 -21.11 -15.40
N ARG A 345 8.70 -20.43 -15.95
CA ARG A 345 10.09 -20.92 -16.06
C ARG A 345 11.11 -19.89 -15.55
N PRO A 346 11.38 -19.83 -14.23
CA PRO A 346 12.33 -18.88 -13.65
C PRO A 346 13.74 -18.96 -14.25
N GLN A 347 14.14 -20.13 -14.76
CA GLN A 347 15.42 -20.34 -15.42
C GLN A 347 15.58 -19.56 -16.74
N ASP A 348 14.49 -19.12 -17.35
CA ASP A 348 14.53 -18.36 -18.60
C ASP A 348 14.90 -16.87 -18.36
N ILE A 349 14.93 -16.42 -17.10
CA ILE A 349 15.33 -15.04 -16.73
C ILE A 349 16.86 -14.90 -16.83
N THR A 350 17.34 -14.09 -17.78
CA THR A 350 18.79 -13.91 -18.04
C THR A 350 19.28 -12.46 -17.91
N HIS A 351 18.39 -11.48 -18.07
CA HIS A 351 18.75 -10.05 -18.11
C HIS A 351 18.35 -9.25 -16.87
N THR A 352 17.62 -9.85 -15.94
CA THR A 352 17.18 -9.22 -14.70
C THR A 352 18.09 -9.63 -13.55
N ALA A 353 18.58 -8.68 -12.77
CA ALA A 353 19.30 -8.97 -11.52
C ALA A 353 18.34 -9.31 -10.38
N LEU A 354 18.73 -10.21 -9.48
CA LEU A 354 17.88 -10.69 -8.38
C LEU A 354 18.47 -10.38 -7.00
N LEU A 355 17.71 -9.64 -6.19
CA LEU A 355 17.97 -9.45 -4.76
C LEU A 355 16.87 -10.16 -3.96
N THR A 356 17.27 -11.03 -3.02
CA THR A 356 16.37 -11.55 -1.98
C THR A 356 16.68 -10.94 -0.62
N VAL A 357 15.65 -10.59 0.14
CA VAL A 357 15.76 -10.06 1.51
C VAL A 357 14.93 -10.91 2.46
N GLU A 358 15.53 -11.32 3.57
CA GLU A 358 14.84 -12.05 4.66
C GLU A 358 15.12 -11.37 6.01
N GLY A 359 14.25 -11.59 6.99
CA GLY A 359 14.49 -11.19 8.38
C GLY A 359 14.98 -12.37 9.21
N GLU A 360 16.02 -12.17 10.03
CA GLU A 360 16.56 -13.24 10.90
C GLU A 360 15.50 -13.82 11.85
N LEU A 361 14.53 -13.00 12.26
CA LEU A 361 13.47 -13.34 13.22
C LEU A 361 12.09 -13.33 12.55
N ASP A 362 12.01 -13.52 11.23
CA ASP A 362 10.75 -13.57 10.48
C ASP A 362 9.96 -14.84 10.85
N ASP A 363 8.81 -14.64 11.50
CA ASP A 363 7.88 -15.68 11.95
C ASP A 363 6.74 -15.94 10.95
N ILE A 364 6.72 -15.23 9.82
CA ILE A 364 5.71 -15.36 8.75
C ILE A 364 6.30 -16.10 7.56
N SER A 365 7.39 -15.58 6.99
CA SER A 365 8.15 -16.22 5.91
C SER A 365 9.49 -16.69 6.45
N GLY A 366 9.57 -17.98 6.76
CA GLY A 366 10.74 -18.55 7.42
C GLY A 366 12.04 -18.40 6.63
N SER A 367 13.17 -18.50 7.33
CA SER A 367 14.51 -18.40 6.72
C SER A 367 14.66 -19.41 5.57
N GLY A 368 15.17 -18.91 4.43
CA GLY A 368 15.40 -19.67 3.21
C GLY A 368 14.22 -19.72 2.24
N GLN A 369 13.01 -19.33 2.64
CA GLN A 369 11.83 -19.36 1.76
C GLN A 369 11.98 -18.38 0.59
N THR A 370 12.40 -17.14 0.83
CA THR A 370 12.61 -16.13 -0.22
C THR A 370 13.90 -16.39 -0.98
N LYS A 371 14.96 -16.76 -0.25
CA LYS A 371 16.29 -17.08 -0.81
C LYS A 371 16.23 -18.18 -1.88
N ALA A 372 15.27 -19.10 -1.79
CA ALA A 372 15.06 -20.16 -2.77
C ALA A 372 14.90 -19.66 -4.22
N ALA A 373 14.50 -18.39 -4.43
CA ALA A 373 14.44 -17.79 -5.77
C ALA A 373 15.78 -17.90 -6.52
N HIS A 374 16.91 -17.87 -5.82
CA HIS A 374 18.25 -18.00 -6.42
C HIS A 374 18.53 -19.38 -7.02
N ASP A 375 17.89 -20.42 -6.48
CA ASP A 375 18.02 -21.80 -6.97
C ASP A 375 17.13 -22.02 -8.21
N LEU A 376 15.99 -21.32 -8.27
CA LEU A 376 15.06 -21.38 -9.41
C LEU A 376 15.56 -20.55 -10.60
N CYS A 377 16.11 -19.36 -10.35
CA CYS A 377 16.54 -18.42 -11.38
C CYS A 377 17.97 -18.74 -11.89
N THR A 378 18.17 -19.95 -12.40
CA THR A 378 19.50 -20.43 -12.84
C THR A 378 20.07 -19.68 -14.05
N GLY A 379 19.22 -19.01 -14.83
CA GLY A 379 19.62 -18.15 -15.95
C GLY A 379 20.28 -16.83 -15.52
N ILE A 380 20.13 -16.42 -14.25
CA ILE A 380 20.72 -15.16 -13.74
C ILE A 380 22.16 -15.45 -13.29
N PRO A 381 23.18 -14.77 -13.83
CA PRO A 381 24.56 -14.94 -13.38
C PRO A 381 24.72 -14.68 -11.88
N LYS A 382 25.57 -15.45 -11.20
CA LYS A 382 25.80 -15.28 -9.75
C LYS A 382 26.30 -13.88 -9.36
N THR A 383 26.96 -13.17 -10.28
CA THR A 383 27.37 -11.76 -10.10
C THR A 383 26.20 -10.78 -10.07
N HIS A 384 25.03 -11.15 -10.60
CA HIS A 384 23.79 -10.37 -10.57
C HIS A 384 22.79 -10.90 -9.53
N GLN A 385 23.23 -11.80 -8.65
CA GLN A 385 22.44 -12.35 -7.56
C GLN A 385 22.97 -11.84 -6.22
N MET A 386 22.07 -11.37 -5.36
CA MET A 386 22.40 -10.96 -4.00
C MET A 386 21.34 -11.48 -3.03
N HIS A 387 21.78 -11.94 -1.86
CA HIS A 387 20.89 -12.27 -0.75
C HIS A 387 21.31 -11.46 0.49
N TYR A 388 20.33 -10.88 1.18
CA TYR A 388 20.56 -10.10 2.39
C TYR A 388 19.61 -10.56 3.51
N GLU A 389 20.19 -11.03 4.62
CA GLU A 389 19.45 -11.37 5.82
C GLU A 389 19.59 -10.22 6.84
N ALA A 390 18.46 -9.59 7.19
CA ALA A 390 18.40 -8.45 8.08
C ALA A 390 18.42 -8.92 9.54
N LYS A 391 19.59 -8.80 10.18
CA LYS A 391 19.81 -9.20 11.57
C LYS A 391 18.81 -8.56 12.53
N GLY A 392 18.17 -9.38 13.35
CA GLY A 392 17.17 -9.02 14.35
C GLY A 392 15.85 -8.50 13.79
N ALA A 393 15.64 -8.48 12.46
CA ALA A 393 14.38 -8.08 11.87
C ALA A 393 13.40 -9.26 11.89
N GLY A 394 12.19 -9.02 12.42
CA GLY A 394 11.02 -9.85 12.09
C GLY A 394 10.40 -9.42 10.76
N HIS A 395 9.27 -10.02 10.39
CA HIS A 395 8.66 -9.83 9.07
C HIS A 395 8.46 -8.36 8.68
N TYR A 396 7.78 -7.57 9.53
CA TYR A 396 7.54 -6.14 9.28
C TYR A 396 8.82 -5.31 9.26
N GLY A 397 9.85 -5.75 9.99
CA GLY A 397 11.11 -5.03 10.12
C GLY A 397 11.90 -4.95 8.81
N ILE A 398 11.60 -5.80 7.83
CA ILE A 398 12.30 -5.78 6.54
C ILE A 398 11.72 -4.75 5.57
N PHE A 399 10.54 -4.17 5.81
CA PHE A 399 9.91 -3.18 4.91
C PHE A 399 9.35 -1.94 5.62
N SER A 400 9.27 -1.94 6.96
CA SER A 400 8.80 -0.80 7.76
C SER A 400 9.66 -0.61 9.01
N GLY A 401 9.73 0.64 9.48
CA GLY A 401 10.37 0.97 10.75
C GLY A 401 11.89 1.12 10.67
N ARG A 402 12.53 1.09 11.83
CA ARG A 402 13.97 1.41 11.96
C ARG A 402 14.85 0.47 11.14
N ARG A 403 14.61 -0.84 11.23
CA ARG A 403 15.41 -1.86 10.54
C ARG A 403 15.29 -1.73 9.02
N TRP A 404 14.11 -1.45 8.50
CA TRP A 404 13.95 -1.10 7.09
C TRP A 404 14.80 0.11 6.72
N ARG A 405 14.67 1.24 7.42
CA ARG A 405 15.36 2.48 7.05
C ARG A 405 16.89 2.39 7.15
N GLU A 406 17.39 1.73 8.19
CA GLU A 406 18.82 1.72 8.51
C GLU A 406 19.57 0.53 7.91
N MET A 407 18.89 -0.60 7.65
CA MET A 407 19.55 -1.84 7.21
C MET A 407 19.15 -2.25 5.80
N VAL A 408 17.85 -2.41 5.54
CA VAL A 408 17.36 -3.02 4.28
C VAL A 408 17.28 -2.01 3.14
N CYS A 409 16.68 -0.84 3.38
CA CYS A 409 16.47 0.19 2.37
C CYS A 409 17.80 0.63 1.70
N PRO A 410 18.91 0.85 2.42
CA PRO A 410 20.20 1.15 1.80
C PRO A 410 20.69 0.04 0.85
N VAL A 411 20.49 -1.23 1.20
CA VAL A 411 20.86 -2.38 0.36
C VAL A 411 20.02 -2.39 -0.92
N VAL A 412 18.70 -2.23 -0.80
CA VAL A 412 17.79 -2.18 -1.95
C VAL A 412 18.14 -1.04 -2.89
N LYS A 413 18.36 0.18 -2.36
CA LYS A 413 18.75 1.34 -3.17
C LYS A 413 20.08 1.12 -3.88
N SER A 414 21.07 0.61 -3.16
CA SER A 414 22.39 0.31 -3.72
C SER A 414 22.31 -0.72 -4.85
N PHE A 415 21.50 -1.76 -4.66
CA PHE A 415 21.28 -2.79 -5.68
C PHE A 415 20.60 -2.25 -6.94
N ILE A 416 19.57 -1.39 -6.78
CA ILE A 416 18.92 -0.71 -7.90
C ILE A 416 19.91 0.18 -8.64
N HIS A 417 20.66 1.03 -7.92
CA HIS A 417 21.66 1.91 -8.52
C HIS A 417 22.75 1.14 -9.27
N ALA A 418 23.21 0.00 -8.75
CA ALA A 418 24.22 -0.83 -9.40
C ALA A 418 23.76 -1.43 -10.75
N HIS A 419 22.45 -1.58 -10.95
CA HIS A 419 21.86 -2.14 -12.17
C HIS A 419 21.12 -1.11 -13.03
N GLN A 420 21.14 0.17 -12.64
CA GLN A 420 20.63 1.25 -13.47
C GLN A 420 21.71 1.63 -14.50
N PRO A 421 21.41 1.60 -15.81
CA PRO A 421 22.33 2.13 -16.82
C PRO A 421 22.67 3.58 -16.54
N ALA A 422 23.94 3.95 -16.71
CA ALA A 422 24.37 5.34 -16.65
C ALA A 422 23.51 6.16 -17.62
N ALA A 423 22.97 7.29 -17.15
CA ALA A 423 22.19 8.17 -18.01
C ALA A 423 23.08 8.61 -19.17
N GLU A 424 22.77 8.17 -20.39
CA GLU A 424 23.29 8.84 -21.58
C GLU A 424 22.86 10.30 -21.46
N ALA A 425 23.84 11.20 -21.37
CA ALA A 425 23.58 12.62 -21.44
C ALA A 425 22.77 12.83 -22.72
N LEU A 426 21.52 13.27 -22.57
CA LEU A 426 20.66 13.69 -23.66
C LEU A 426 21.41 14.81 -24.40
N THR A 427 22.21 14.42 -25.39
CA THR A 427 22.82 15.34 -26.33
C THR A 427 21.68 15.83 -27.20
N SER A 428 21.16 16.99 -26.82
CA SER A 428 20.24 17.76 -27.64
C SER A 428 20.94 18.11 -28.95
N THR A 429 20.89 17.22 -29.93
CA THR A 429 21.07 17.60 -31.34
C THR A 429 19.79 18.30 -31.78
N SER A 430 19.64 19.54 -31.31
CA SER A 430 18.76 20.52 -31.93
C SER A 430 19.36 20.87 -33.29
N ALA A 431 19.10 20.04 -34.30
CA ALA A 431 19.15 20.50 -35.67
C ALA A 431 18.01 21.51 -35.85
N ALA A 432 18.36 22.80 -35.82
CA ALA A 432 17.43 23.89 -36.07
C ALA A 432 16.84 23.74 -37.48
N ALA A 433 15.58 23.31 -37.56
CA ALA A 433 14.77 23.49 -38.75
C ALA A 433 14.13 24.88 -38.70
N ALA A 434 14.46 25.72 -39.68
CA ALA A 434 13.92 27.06 -39.85
C ALA A 434 12.38 27.06 -39.97
N PRO A 435 11.69 28.11 -39.51
CA PRO A 435 10.24 28.19 -39.56
C PRO A 435 9.76 28.36 -41.02
N GLN A 436 8.87 27.48 -41.47
CA GLN A 436 8.13 27.65 -42.72
C GLN A 436 6.84 28.46 -42.45
N ASP A 437 6.66 29.50 -43.24
CA ASP A 437 5.49 30.38 -43.26
C ASP A 437 4.19 29.60 -43.51
N VAL A 438 3.24 29.69 -42.57
CA VAL A 438 1.87 29.20 -42.76
C VAL A 438 1.00 30.34 -43.28
N LYS A 439 0.61 30.26 -44.55
CA LYS A 439 -0.42 31.14 -45.14
C LYS A 439 -1.78 30.89 -44.50
N ALA A 440 -2.45 31.97 -44.09
CA ALA A 440 -3.79 31.97 -43.55
C ALA A 440 -4.86 31.58 -44.59
N VAL A 441 -5.82 30.75 -44.17
CA VAL A 441 -7.05 30.43 -44.93
C VAL A 441 -8.21 31.26 -44.36
N PRO A 442 -9.05 31.91 -45.20
CA PRO A 442 -10.10 32.81 -44.72
C PRO A 442 -11.33 32.06 -44.19
N ALA A 443 -11.90 32.59 -43.11
CA ALA A 443 -13.11 32.10 -42.45
C ALA A 443 -14.37 32.27 -43.30
N LYS A 444 -15.19 31.21 -43.37
CA LYS A 444 -16.53 31.23 -43.98
C LYS A 444 -17.58 31.28 -42.87
N ALA A 445 -18.38 32.35 -42.87
CA ALA A 445 -19.46 32.58 -41.92
C ALA A 445 -20.64 31.61 -42.16
N LEU A 446 -21.20 31.06 -41.08
CA LEU A 446 -22.45 30.30 -41.08
C LEU A 446 -23.43 30.90 -40.05
N ALA A 447 -24.63 31.21 -40.54
CA ALA A 447 -25.73 31.84 -39.83
C ALA A 447 -26.43 30.91 -38.81
N PRO A 448 -27.13 31.45 -37.79
CA PRO A 448 -27.63 30.68 -36.66
C PRO A 448 -29.01 30.04 -36.93
N LYS A 449 -29.24 28.84 -36.38
CA LYS A 449 -30.56 28.21 -36.25
C LYS A 449 -31.07 28.28 -34.80
N PRO A 450 -32.40 28.35 -34.57
CA PRO A 450 -32.98 28.80 -33.32
C PRO A 450 -33.15 27.70 -32.26
N VAL A 451 -32.94 28.06 -30.99
CA VAL A 451 -33.11 27.21 -29.82
C VAL A 451 -34.51 27.34 -29.24
N ALA A 452 -35.16 26.20 -29.01
CA ALA A 452 -36.48 26.10 -28.40
C ALA A 452 -36.46 26.42 -26.89
N LYS A 453 -37.44 27.21 -26.46
CA LYS A 453 -37.69 27.63 -25.07
C LYS A 453 -38.02 26.43 -24.18
N ARG A 454 -37.40 26.37 -22.98
CA ARG A 454 -37.94 25.62 -21.84
C ARG A 454 -38.22 26.59 -20.69
N SER A 455 -39.41 26.43 -20.13
CA SER A 455 -40.12 27.32 -19.21
C SER A 455 -39.51 27.39 -17.80
N THR A 456 -39.54 28.59 -17.24
CA THR A 456 -39.26 28.98 -15.87
C THR A 456 -40.37 28.56 -14.89
N LYS A 457 -40.00 28.20 -13.66
CA LYS A 457 -40.86 28.36 -12.48
C LYS A 457 -40.06 28.85 -11.28
N ALA A 458 -40.38 30.11 -10.94
CA ALA A 458 -40.50 30.78 -9.65
C ALA A 458 -39.37 30.71 -8.60
N ALA A 459 -38.90 31.92 -8.30
CA ALA A 459 -38.07 32.33 -7.18
C ALA A 459 -38.81 32.30 -5.84
N VAL A 460 -38.05 32.09 -4.75
CA VAL A 460 -38.41 32.52 -3.40
C VAL A 460 -37.33 33.45 -2.87
N LYS A 461 -37.79 34.54 -2.24
CA LYS A 461 -37.10 35.80 -1.93
C LYS A 461 -36.03 35.69 -0.84
N ALA A 462 -34.97 36.46 -1.03
CA ALA A 462 -33.98 36.83 -0.02
C ALA A 462 -34.51 37.90 0.97
N LYS A 463 -34.04 37.85 2.22
CA LYS A 463 -34.00 38.94 3.21
C LYS A 463 -32.79 38.73 4.16
N PRO A 464 -32.32 39.75 4.90
CA PRO A 464 -30.93 40.19 4.83
C PRO A 464 -30.09 39.90 6.08
N THR A 465 -28.78 39.93 5.87
CA THR A 465 -27.68 39.83 6.83
C THR A 465 -27.72 40.93 7.91
N PRO A 466 -27.45 40.63 9.19
CA PRO A 466 -27.04 41.63 10.17
C PRO A 466 -25.51 41.72 10.28
N ALA A 467 -25.07 42.96 10.51
CA ALA A 467 -23.70 43.43 10.52
C ALA A 467 -22.82 42.91 11.68
N ALA A 468 -21.51 42.93 11.44
CA ALA A 468 -20.46 42.75 12.43
C ALA A 468 -20.40 43.91 13.44
N PRO A 469 -20.05 43.66 14.71
CA PRO A 469 -19.54 44.71 15.59
C PRO A 469 -18.02 44.76 15.61
N ALA A 470 -17.54 46.00 15.64
CA ALA A 470 -16.16 46.43 15.62
C ALA A 470 -15.39 46.13 16.92
N ALA A 471 -14.07 46.22 16.77
CA ALA A 471 -13.05 46.11 17.80
C ALA A 471 -13.22 47.07 18.99
N THR A 472 -12.97 46.56 20.19
CA THR A 472 -12.65 47.34 21.39
C THR A 472 -11.23 47.03 21.86
N LYS A 473 -10.40 48.08 21.85
CA LYS A 473 -9.06 48.16 22.46
C LYS A 473 -9.18 48.23 23.99
N THR A 474 -8.22 47.63 24.70
CA THR A 474 -7.41 48.14 25.86
C THR A 474 -7.06 47.01 26.85
N PRO A 475 -6.07 47.17 27.76
CA PRO A 475 -4.77 47.84 27.60
C PRO A 475 -3.57 46.94 28.02
N SER A 476 -2.39 47.43 27.66
CA SER A 476 -1.06 46.98 28.11
C SER A 476 -0.90 47.01 29.64
N THR A 477 -0.41 45.92 30.22
CA THR A 477 0.36 45.95 31.48
C THR A 477 1.62 45.10 31.33
N ALA A 478 2.75 45.81 31.35
CA ALA A 478 4.09 45.27 31.47
C ALA A 478 4.29 44.59 32.84
N VAL A 479 4.94 43.43 32.85
CA VAL A 479 5.61 42.88 34.03
C VAL A 479 7.00 42.42 33.65
N ALA A 480 7.92 42.81 34.53
CA ALA A 480 9.34 42.93 34.32
C ALA A 480 10.10 41.60 34.30
N ARG A 481 11.11 41.62 33.44
CA ARG A 481 12.30 40.77 33.38
C ARG A 481 13.01 40.75 34.74
N LYS A 482 13.18 39.58 35.36
CA LYS A 482 14.22 39.34 36.37
C LYS A 482 15.05 38.13 35.97
N THR A 483 16.23 38.46 35.47
CA THR A 483 17.45 37.67 35.43
C THR A 483 17.78 37.03 36.78
N ARG A 484 18.05 35.72 36.79
CA ARG A 484 19.05 35.10 37.67
C ARG A 484 19.77 33.98 36.93
N GLN A 485 21.09 34.11 36.90
CA GLN A 485 22.08 33.11 36.53
C GLN A 485 22.76 32.63 37.85
N PRO A 486 23.73 31.71 37.82
CA PRO A 486 23.63 30.38 38.45
C PRO A 486 24.41 30.24 39.77
N VAL A 487 24.12 29.16 40.51
CA VAL A 487 25.06 28.39 41.34
C VAL A 487 24.74 26.92 41.14
#